data_AF-A0A4Z1HKX3-F1
#
_entry.id   AF-A0A4Z1HKX3-F1
#
_cell.length_a   1.000
_cell.length_b   1.000
_cell.length_c   1.000
_cell.angle_alpha   90.00
_cell.angle_beta   90.00
_cell.angle_gamma   90.00
#
_symmetry.space_group_name_H-M   'P 1'
#
loop_
_entity.id
_entity.type
_entity.pdbx_description
1 polymer ?
#
loop_
_entity_poly.entity_id
_entity_poly.type
_entity_poly.pdbx_seq_one_letter_code
_entity_poly.pdbx_strand_id
1 'polypeptide(L)'
;MSGKKTLREQFAAIRAREAGKSDKPTTLNEEGKDITEVPVAQPEAAKLNPHGSAGKQSDLAPEIEQLSFKLETQNEILRNLGENTDKQTEDNRVLSRAVDENIAKAKEHQAKVHEQNLLIARLESELATVKAKAGALQTSNETCSLDKISKDEMISKLFRELTESNRQLRESEEARAAAPQPPSPSIDAAHIQSIRIKDSAADKEEITILNSKVSALQEEIHAAKVQLKELTLKARHMAENHAKEMAELTEMKDDLGIEMACTKQSLISQKEAAEKQLEEMGILVKKLKLELIESKGNFRSWLRIRPPQGTLGKQPISIMGGDSVEVLDRHGTAKTFKFDRVFAPESNNAVVFGDLSEILEAALQGYNITILSYGQTGSGKIYTMSAMLDMAMEQIFTQLAKSYGSDYSVQGRCIEVYEQKVYDLFYSAREQLKVPTDCSGMWPFRDQLL
;
A
#
# COMPACT_ATOMS: atom_id res chain seq x y z
N MET A 1 -12.20 35.18 -27.44
CA MET A 1 -11.17 34.79 -26.47
C MET A 1 -11.85 34.34 -25.19
N SER A 2 -11.94 33.04 -24.94
CA SER A 2 -12.38 32.48 -23.66
C SER A 2 -11.83 31.07 -23.54
N GLY A 3 -11.10 30.81 -22.45
CA GLY A 3 -10.99 29.47 -21.86
C GLY A 3 -10.11 28.42 -22.56
N LYS A 4 -8.86 28.73 -22.94
CA LYS A 4 -7.85 27.66 -23.09
C LYS A 4 -7.15 27.47 -21.75
N LYS A 5 -7.75 26.68 -20.86
CA LYS A 5 -6.98 26.11 -19.75
C LYS A 5 -5.95 25.16 -20.34
N THR A 6 -4.70 25.32 -19.94
CA THR A 6 -3.62 24.43 -20.39
C THR A 6 -3.84 23.02 -19.84
N LEU A 7 -3.43 21.97 -20.56
CA LEU A 7 -3.56 20.57 -20.10
C LEU A 7 -3.03 20.38 -18.67
N ARG A 8 -1.97 21.10 -18.28
CA ARG A 8 -1.44 21.17 -16.90
C ARG A 8 -2.47 21.62 -15.86
N GLU A 9 -3.32 22.58 -16.17
CA GLU A 9 -4.38 23.06 -15.26
C GLU A 9 -5.53 22.05 -15.15
N GLN A 10 -5.79 21.27 -16.21
CA GLN A 10 -6.72 20.14 -16.15
C GLN A 10 -6.17 19.00 -15.28
N PHE A 11 -4.87 18.69 -15.39
CA PHE A 11 -4.17 17.74 -14.51
C PHE A 11 -4.20 18.16 -13.03
N ALA A 12 -3.96 19.44 -12.74
CA ALA A 12 -4.03 19.96 -11.38
C ALA A 12 -5.47 19.90 -10.82
N ALA A 13 -6.48 20.20 -11.64
CA ALA A 13 -7.88 20.15 -11.25
C ALA A 13 -8.39 18.72 -10.96
N ILE A 14 -7.93 17.72 -11.72
CA ILE A 14 -8.28 16.31 -11.50
C ILE A 14 -7.62 15.78 -10.22
N ARG A 15 -6.32 16.03 -10.00
CA ARG A 15 -5.64 15.65 -8.74
C ARG A 15 -6.27 16.30 -7.51
N ALA A 16 -6.69 17.56 -7.60
CA ALA A 16 -7.36 18.26 -6.50
C ALA A 16 -8.75 17.69 -6.20
N ARG A 17 -9.46 17.16 -7.21
CA ARG A 17 -10.78 16.51 -7.03
C ARG A 17 -10.70 15.14 -6.38
N GLU A 18 -9.61 14.41 -6.61
CA GLU A 18 -9.36 13.11 -5.97
C GLU A 18 -8.88 13.25 -4.53
N ALA A 19 -8.08 14.28 -4.22
CA ALA A 19 -7.64 14.58 -2.85
C ALA A 19 -8.78 15.04 -1.91
N GLY A 20 -9.90 15.51 -2.46
CA GLY A 20 -11.05 16.03 -1.71
C GLY A 20 -12.18 15.02 -1.44
N LYS A 21 -12.01 13.75 -1.81
CA LYS A 21 -13.00 12.68 -1.53
C LYS A 21 -12.48 11.72 -0.47
N SER A 22 -12.23 12.23 0.74
CA SER A 22 -12.27 11.42 1.96
C SER A 22 -13.47 11.85 2.81
N ASP A 23 -14.23 10.85 3.23
CA ASP A 23 -15.26 10.85 4.27
C ASP A 23 -16.43 11.84 4.19
N LYS A 24 -17.52 11.39 3.55
CA LYS A 24 -18.86 11.55 4.12
C LYS A 24 -19.67 10.25 3.95
N PRO A 25 -20.30 9.73 5.02
CA PRO A 25 -21.19 8.59 4.93
C PRO A 25 -22.54 9.04 4.37
N THR A 26 -23.00 8.41 3.30
CA THR A 26 -24.33 8.66 2.73
C THR A 26 -25.36 7.87 3.53
N THR A 27 -26.21 8.58 4.26
CA THR A 27 -27.39 8.04 4.93
C THR A 27 -28.41 7.54 3.90
N LEU A 28 -28.82 6.28 4.04
CA LEU A 28 -29.95 5.67 3.34
C LEU A 28 -31.24 6.36 3.79
N ASN A 29 -32.00 6.90 2.84
CA ASN A 29 -33.39 7.29 3.08
C ASN A 29 -34.28 6.09 2.73
N GLU A 30 -34.96 5.57 3.74
CA GLU A 30 -36.13 4.72 3.61
C GLU A 30 -37.29 5.55 3.10
N GLU A 31 -37.72 5.31 1.87
CA GLU A 31 -39.12 5.54 1.48
C GLU A 31 -39.60 4.28 0.77
N GLY A 32 -40.26 3.42 1.55
CA GLY A 32 -41.09 2.36 1.01
C GLY A 32 -42.27 2.96 0.26
N LYS A 33 -42.34 2.69 -1.04
CA LYS A 33 -43.59 2.76 -1.80
C LYS A 33 -43.80 1.44 -2.51
N ASP A 34 -44.69 0.68 -1.90
CA ASP A 34 -45.43 -0.43 -2.47
C ASP A 34 -46.05 0.01 -3.81
N ILE A 35 -45.78 -0.72 -4.89
CA ILE A 35 -46.46 -0.53 -6.17
C ILE A 35 -47.28 -1.78 -6.43
N THR A 36 -48.47 -1.78 -5.84
CA THR A 36 -49.57 -2.69 -6.13
C THR A 36 -50.02 -2.57 -7.59
N GLU A 37 -50.21 -3.72 -8.22
CA GLU A 37 -51.23 -4.04 -9.23
C GLU A 37 -51.35 -3.13 -10.48
N VAL A 38 -50.84 -3.65 -11.60
CA VAL A 38 -51.26 -3.21 -12.94
C VAL A 38 -52.51 -4.02 -13.35
N PRO A 39 -53.62 -3.39 -13.77
CA PRO A 39 -54.86 -4.10 -14.04
C PRO A 39 -54.80 -4.84 -15.38
N VAL A 40 -55.17 -6.12 -15.36
CA VAL A 40 -55.37 -6.97 -16.53
C VAL A 40 -56.62 -6.48 -17.28
N ALA A 41 -56.43 -5.94 -18.48
CA ALA A 41 -57.53 -5.62 -19.39
C ALA A 41 -58.17 -6.91 -19.91
N GLN A 42 -59.48 -7.05 -19.72
CA GLN A 42 -60.29 -8.11 -20.32
C GLN A 42 -60.38 -7.92 -21.85
N PRO A 43 -60.38 -8.99 -22.66
CA PRO A 43 -60.57 -8.85 -24.10
C PRO A 43 -62.06 -8.62 -24.41
N GLU A 44 -62.39 -7.47 -25.00
CA GLU A 44 -63.69 -7.21 -25.62
C GLU A 44 -63.87 -8.12 -26.85
N ALA A 45 -64.89 -8.98 -26.80
CA ALA A 45 -65.29 -9.84 -27.91
C ALA A 45 -65.93 -9.00 -29.03
N ALA A 46 -65.18 -8.74 -30.10
CA ALA A 46 -65.72 -8.19 -31.34
C ALA A 46 -66.64 -9.21 -32.03
N LYS A 47 -67.94 -8.88 -32.12
CA LYS A 47 -68.93 -9.62 -32.91
C LYS A 47 -68.63 -9.45 -34.40
N LEU A 48 -68.24 -10.54 -35.07
CA LEU A 48 -68.16 -10.64 -36.53
C LEU A 48 -69.43 -11.31 -37.08
N ASN A 49 -70.12 -10.61 -37.98
CA ASN A 49 -71.24 -11.12 -38.76
C ASN A 49 -70.77 -12.17 -39.79
N PRO A 50 -71.51 -13.28 -40.02
CA PRO A 50 -71.09 -14.32 -40.95
C PRO A 50 -71.79 -14.15 -42.31
N HIS A 51 -71.15 -13.48 -43.27
CA HIS A 51 -71.49 -13.67 -44.68
C HIS A 51 -70.24 -13.55 -45.56
N GLY A 52 -69.88 -14.65 -46.25
CA GLY A 52 -69.04 -14.62 -47.45
C GLY A 52 -67.83 -15.54 -47.45
N SER A 53 -67.80 -16.46 -48.43
CA SER A 53 -66.67 -17.28 -48.90
C SER A 53 -66.29 -18.55 -48.11
N ALA A 54 -67.14 -19.57 -48.22
CA ALA A 54 -66.69 -20.96 -48.11
C ALA A 54 -65.79 -21.28 -49.32
N GLY A 55 -64.47 -21.33 -49.10
CA GLY A 55 -63.51 -21.68 -50.16
C GLY A 55 -62.03 -21.71 -49.77
N LYS A 56 -61.64 -21.40 -48.53
CA LYS A 56 -60.23 -21.43 -48.08
C LYS A 56 -60.01 -22.07 -46.69
N GLN A 57 -60.98 -22.82 -46.15
CA GLN A 57 -60.87 -23.37 -44.79
C GLN A 57 -60.13 -24.71 -44.68
N SER A 58 -59.84 -25.43 -45.78
CA SER A 58 -59.13 -26.72 -45.72
C SER A 58 -57.62 -26.62 -45.60
N ASP A 59 -57.02 -25.48 -45.97
CA ASP A 59 -55.56 -25.34 -46.09
C ASP A 59 -54.91 -24.63 -44.88
N LEU A 60 -55.73 -24.00 -44.03
CA LEU A 60 -55.28 -23.22 -42.87
C LEU A 60 -54.99 -24.07 -41.62
N ALA A 61 -55.62 -25.25 -41.49
CA ALA A 61 -55.43 -26.13 -40.34
C ALA A 61 -53.97 -26.61 -40.13
N PRO A 62 -53.26 -27.12 -41.16
CA PRO A 62 -51.86 -27.54 -41.00
C PRO A 62 -50.93 -26.35 -40.73
N GLU A 63 -51.25 -25.16 -41.26
CA GLU A 63 -50.48 -23.93 -41.02
C GLU A 63 -50.61 -23.44 -39.58
N ILE A 64 -51.81 -23.53 -38.99
CA ILE A 64 -52.06 -23.21 -37.58
C ILE A 64 -51.32 -24.18 -36.66
N GLU A 65 -51.33 -25.48 -36.97
CA GLU A 65 -50.61 -26.50 -36.19
C GLU A 65 -49.09 -26.33 -36.26
N GLN A 66 -48.57 -25.92 -37.42
CA GLN A 66 -47.14 -25.64 -37.58
C GLN A 66 -46.71 -24.35 -36.85
N LEU A 67 -47.58 -23.34 -36.82
CA LEU A 67 -47.35 -22.11 -36.07
C LEU A 67 -47.44 -22.33 -34.56
N SER A 68 -48.38 -23.15 -34.08
CA SER A 68 -48.48 -23.49 -32.65
C SER A 68 -47.23 -24.24 -32.17
N PHE A 69 -46.72 -25.19 -32.97
CA PHE A 69 -45.49 -25.90 -32.64
C PHE A 69 -44.27 -24.96 -32.59
N LYS A 70 -44.17 -24.00 -33.52
CA LYS A 70 -43.11 -22.98 -33.50
C LYS A 70 -43.20 -22.06 -32.29
N LEU A 71 -44.41 -21.65 -31.92
CA LEU A 71 -44.66 -20.81 -30.75
C LEU A 71 -44.28 -21.54 -29.46
N GLU A 72 -44.62 -22.83 -29.35
CA GLU A 72 -44.30 -23.66 -28.19
C GLU A 72 -42.79 -23.86 -28.05
N THR A 73 -42.10 -24.13 -29.17
CA THR A 73 -40.62 -24.20 -29.21
C THR A 73 -39.99 -22.86 -28.81
N GLN A 74 -40.52 -21.73 -29.27
CA GLN A 74 -40.01 -20.41 -28.89
C GLN A 74 -40.26 -20.09 -27.42
N ASN A 75 -41.41 -20.47 -26.86
CA ASN A 75 -41.72 -20.30 -25.45
C ASN A 75 -40.78 -21.12 -24.56
N GLU A 76 -40.41 -22.33 -24.99
CA GLU A 76 -39.45 -23.18 -24.28
C GLU A 76 -38.04 -22.60 -24.31
N ILE A 77 -37.60 -22.03 -25.44
CA ILE A 77 -36.33 -21.30 -25.55
C ILE A 77 -36.32 -20.07 -24.64
N LEU A 78 -37.40 -19.27 -24.65
CA LEU A 78 -37.51 -18.08 -23.78
C LEU A 78 -37.47 -18.45 -22.30
N ARG A 79 -38.13 -19.55 -21.92
CA ARG A 79 -38.09 -20.05 -20.55
C ARG A 79 -36.68 -20.46 -20.13
N ASN A 80 -35.98 -21.21 -20.98
CA ASN A 80 -34.59 -21.62 -20.73
C ASN A 80 -33.62 -20.43 -20.65
N LEU A 81 -33.83 -19.40 -21.48
CA LEU A 81 -33.07 -18.15 -21.41
C LEU A 81 -33.36 -17.39 -20.12
N GLY A 82 -34.62 -17.32 -19.68
CA GLY A 82 -35.02 -16.74 -18.41
C GLY A 82 -34.37 -17.42 -17.21
N GLU A 83 -34.45 -18.75 -17.15
CA GLU A 83 -33.81 -19.55 -16.09
C GLU A 83 -32.28 -19.35 -16.07
N ASN A 84 -31.64 -19.23 -17.24
CA ASN A 84 -30.20 -18.92 -17.33
C ASN A 84 -29.88 -17.50 -16.88
N THR A 85 -30.70 -16.50 -17.23
CA THR A 85 -30.49 -15.13 -16.77
C THR A 85 -30.66 -15.02 -15.25
N ASP A 86 -31.67 -15.69 -14.68
CA ASP A 86 -31.90 -15.71 -13.24
C ASP A 86 -30.72 -16.36 -12.52
N LYS A 87 -30.21 -17.48 -13.04
CA LYS A 87 -29.01 -18.13 -12.52
C LYS A 87 -27.78 -17.21 -12.58
N GLN A 88 -27.56 -16.53 -13.71
CA GLN A 88 -26.46 -15.57 -13.84
C GLN A 88 -26.61 -14.38 -12.88
N THR A 89 -27.82 -13.91 -12.62
CA THR A 89 -28.04 -12.83 -11.65
C THR A 89 -27.72 -13.25 -10.23
N GLU A 90 -28.07 -14.48 -9.84
CA GLU A 90 -27.74 -15.00 -8.50
C GLU A 90 -26.24 -15.28 -8.36
N ASP A 91 -25.59 -15.84 -9.39
CA ASP A 91 -24.14 -16.02 -9.40
C ASP A 91 -23.39 -14.68 -9.27
N ASN A 92 -23.82 -13.64 -10.01
CA ASN A 92 -23.28 -12.29 -9.89
C ASN A 92 -23.51 -11.68 -8.50
N ARG A 93 -24.66 -11.97 -7.87
CA ARG A 93 -24.98 -11.51 -6.51
C ARG A 93 -24.09 -12.17 -5.47
N VAL A 94 -23.80 -13.47 -5.61
CA VAL A 94 -22.87 -14.21 -4.74
C VAL A 94 -21.45 -13.67 -4.91
N LEU A 95 -21.00 -13.46 -6.15
CA LEU A 95 -19.70 -12.84 -6.44
C LEU A 95 -19.58 -11.44 -5.82
N SER A 96 -20.62 -10.61 -5.92
CA SER A 96 -20.61 -9.27 -5.31
C SER A 96 -20.45 -9.35 -3.80
N ARG A 97 -21.16 -10.26 -3.12
CA ARG A 97 -21.00 -10.45 -1.66
C ARG A 97 -19.59 -10.92 -1.30
N ALA A 98 -19.01 -11.84 -2.06
CA ALA A 98 -17.64 -12.31 -1.83
C ALA A 98 -16.60 -11.19 -2.01
N VAL A 99 -16.80 -10.30 -3.00
CA VAL A 99 -15.97 -9.11 -3.20
C VAL A 99 -16.08 -8.16 -2.02
N ASP A 100 -17.30 -7.89 -1.54
CA ASP A 100 -17.53 -7.00 -0.40
C ASP A 100 -16.91 -7.55 0.89
N GLU A 101 -17.02 -8.86 1.15
CA GLU A 101 -16.37 -9.53 2.28
C GLU A 101 -14.84 -9.43 2.20
N ASN A 102 -14.26 -9.61 1.02
CA ASN A 102 -12.80 -9.49 0.84
C ASN A 102 -12.33 -8.03 1.00
N ILE A 103 -13.11 -7.05 0.55
CA ILE A 103 -12.85 -5.63 0.79
C ILE A 103 -12.88 -5.33 2.29
N ALA A 104 -13.84 -5.87 3.03
CA ALA A 104 -13.93 -5.71 4.48
C ALA A 104 -12.70 -6.28 5.20
N LYS A 105 -12.30 -7.52 4.85
CA LYS A 105 -11.07 -8.15 5.38
C LYS A 105 -9.81 -7.35 5.05
N ALA A 106 -9.70 -6.84 3.82
CA ALA A 106 -8.56 -6.02 3.42
C ALA A 106 -8.46 -4.72 4.23
N LYS A 107 -9.58 -4.06 4.51
CA LYS A 107 -9.63 -2.86 5.37
C LYS A 107 -9.21 -3.18 6.81
N GLU A 108 -9.64 -4.32 7.35
CA GLU A 108 -9.24 -4.76 8.69
C GLU A 108 -7.72 -5.03 8.77
N HIS A 109 -7.17 -5.72 7.77
CA HIS A 109 -5.72 -5.93 7.67
C HIS A 109 -4.95 -4.60 7.54
N GLN A 110 -5.46 -3.66 6.75
CA GLN A 110 -4.85 -2.33 6.61
C GLN A 110 -4.82 -1.56 7.94
N ALA A 111 -5.90 -1.66 8.74
CA ALA A 111 -5.94 -1.05 10.08
C ALA A 111 -4.91 -1.69 11.02
N LYS A 112 -4.79 -3.02 11.03
CA LYS A 112 -3.78 -3.74 11.83
C LYS A 112 -2.35 -3.36 11.44
N VAL A 113 -2.07 -3.23 10.14
CA VAL A 113 -0.75 -2.78 9.65
C VAL A 113 -0.46 -1.35 10.09
N HIS A 114 -1.46 -0.46 10.04
CA HIS A 114 -1.30 0.92 10.49
C HIS A 114 -0.99 1.00 12.00
N GLU A 115 -1.68 0.20 12.82
CA GLU A 115 -1.42 0.10 14.26
C GLU A 115 -0.01 -0.43 14.55
N GLN A 116 0.43 -1.47 13.84
CA GLN A 116 1.79 -1.99 13.96
C GLN A 116 2.85 -0.95 13.56
N ASN A 117 2.62 -0.18 12.49
CA ASN A 117 3.53 0.88 12.06
C ASN A 117 3.65 2.01 13.10
N LEU A 118 2.55 2.36 13.79
CA LEU A 118 2.59 3.32 14.90
C LEU A 118 3.40 2.78 16.08
N LEU A 119 3.31 1.49 16.37
CA LEU A 119 4.11 0.85 17.41
C LEU A 119 5.60 0.82 17.05
N ILE A 120 5.94 0.49 15.80
CA ILE A 120 7.31 0.53 15.29
C ILE A 120 7.89 1.94 15.45
N ALA A 121 7.15 2.97 15.05
CA ALA A 121 7.59 4.36 15.19
C ALA A 121 7.84 4.77 16.66
N ARG A 122 7.02 4.28 17.61
CA ARG A 122 7.28 4.48 19.05
C ARG A 122 8.55 3.79 19.50
N LEU A 123 8.75 2.52 19.14
CA LEU A 123 9.93 1.76 19.51
C LEU A 123 11.21 2.36 18.90
N GLU A 124 11.16 2.86 17.67
CA GLU A 124 12.28 3.57 17.03
C GLU A 124 12.63 4.86 17.78
N SER A 125 11.63 5.61 18.24
CA SER A 125 11.84 6.80 19.07
C SER A 125 12.47 6.46 20.42
N GLU A 126 11.96 5.43 21.11
CA GLU A 126 12.53 4.96 22.37
C GLU A 126 13.98 4.48 22.19
N LEU A 127 14.25 3.72 21.13
CA LEU A 127 15.59 3.23 20.81
C LEU A 127 16.56 4.37 20.50
N ALA A 128 16.11 5.44 19.84
CA ALA A 128 16.89 6.66 19.64
C ALA A 128 17.24 7.34 20.97
N THR A 129 16.29 7.44 21.91
CA THR A 129 16.57 8.01 23.24
C THR A 129 17.55 7.16 24.05
N VAL A 130 17.43 5.83 23.98
CA VAL A 130 18.36 4.90 24.64
C VAL A 130 19.75 5.01 24.06
N LYS A 131 19.89 5.08 22.72
CA LYS A 131 21.17 5.31 22.06
C LYS A 131 21.80 6.65 22.46
N ALA A 132 21.02 7.72 22.56
CA ALA A 132 21.52 9.01 23.02
C ALA A 132 22.02 8.95 24.47
N LYS A 133 21.30 8.27 25.37
CA LYS A 133 21.74 8.04 26.76
C LYS A 133 23.00 7.19 26.85
N ALA A 134 23.10 6.13 26.04
CA ALA A 134 24.29 5.29 25.97
C ALA A 134 25.52 6.09 25.50
N GLY A 135 25.37 6.93 24.46
CA GLY A 135 26.43 7.82 24.00
C GLY A 135 26.88 8.83 25.07
N ALA A 136 25.94 9.39 25.83
CA ALA A 136 26.26 10.29 26.94
C ALA A 136 26.98 9.59 28.11
N LEU A 137 26.64 8.33 28.42
CA LEU A 137 27.34 7.54 29.42
C LEU A 137 28.75 7.15 28.96
N GLN A 138 28.93 6.87 27.66
CA GLN A 138 30.24 6.56 27.09
C GLN A 138 31.19 7.75 27.15
N THR A 139 30.74 8.95 26.79
CA THR A 139 31.54 10.18 26.91
C THR A 139 31.83 10.55 28.37
N SER A 140 30.89 10.29 29.30
CA SER A 140 31.12 10.45 30.74
C SER A 140 32.14 9.46 31.29
N ASN A 141 32.20 8.24 30.75
CA ASN A 141 33.17 7.23 31.16
C ASN A 141 34.59 7.56 30.64
N GLU A 142 34.69 8.07 29.42
CA GLU A 142 35.96 8.55 28.82
C GLU A 142 36.52 9.78 29.55
N THR A 143 35.67 10.69 30.01
CA THR A 143 36.11 11.82 30.86
C THR A 143 36.53 11.36 32.25
N CYS A 144 35.83 10.40 32.85
CA CYS A 144 36.22 9.83 34.15
C CYS A 144 37.54 9.04 34.09
N SER A 145 37.84 8.38 32.96
CA SER A 145 39.10 7.65 32.78
C SER A 145 40.30 8.59 32.64
N LEU A 146 40.15 9.72 31.96
CA LEU A 146 41.18 10.78 31.88
C LEU A 146 41.48 11.39 33.26
N ASP A 147 40.45 11.64 34.07
CA ASP A 147 40.61 12.13 35.44
C ASP A 147 41.31 11.12 36.35
N LYS A 148 41.08 9.81 36.16
CA LYS A 148 41.82 8.75 36.87
C LYS A 148 43.31 8.74 36.49
N ILE A 149 43.62 8.82 35.20
CA ILE A 149 45.01 8.86 34.71
C ILE A 149 45.75 10.09 35.28
N SER A 150 45.10 11.26 35.30
CA SER A 150 45.68 12.48 35.88
C SER A 150 45.96 12.35 37.39
N LYS A 151 45.05 11.72 38.15
CA LYS A 151 45.26 11.47 39.59
C LYS A 151 46.39 10.46 39.85
N ASP A 152 46.50 9.42 39.03
CA ASP A 152 47.56 8.41 39.16
C ASP A 152 48.96 9.00 38.83
N GLU A 153 49.05 9.93 37.87
CA GLU A 153 50.27 10.69 37.60
C GLU A 153 50.66 11.59 38.80
N MET A 154 49.69 12.27 39.41
CA MET A 154 49.91 13.10 40.60
C MET A 154 50.39 12.27 41.80
N ILE A 155 49.77 11.11 42.02
CA ILE A 155 50.18 10.14 43.05
C ILE A 155 51.63 9.67 42.80
N SER A 156 51.97 9.34 41.55
CA SER A 156 53.33 8.93 41.17
C SER A 156 54.38 10.04 41.38
N LYS A 157 53.98 11.30 41.24
CA LYS A 157 54.85 12.46 41.55
C LYS A 157 55.09 12.60 43.05
N LEU A 158 54.04 12.52 43.86
CA LEU A 158 54.14 12.58 45.33
C LEU A 158 54.97 11.43 45.90
N PHE A 159 54.85 10.22 45.36
CA PHE A 159 55.68 9.08 45.79
C PHE A 159 57.17 9.29 45.50
N ARG A 160 57.53 9.92 44.37
CA ARG A 160 58.93 10.27 44.06
C ARG A 160 59.47 11.30 45.03
N GLU A 161 58.72 12.36 45.31
CA GLU A 161 59.11 13.40 46.27
C GLU A 161 59.28 12.83 47.69
N LEU A 162 58.39 11.93 48.11
CA LEU A 162 58.51 11.23 49.41
C LEU A 162 59.75 10.34 49.47
N THR A 163 60.09 9.66 48.38
CA THR A 163 61.28 8.78 48.30
C THR A 163 62.57 9.61 48.37
N GLU A 164 62.61 10.75 47.68
CA GLU A 164 63.72 11.69 47.71
C GLU A 164 63.92 12.31 49.10
N SER A 165 62.83 12.72 49.75
CA SER A 165 62.88 13.26 51.11
C SER A 165 63.39 12.23 52.13
N ASN A 166 62.92 10.98 52.05
CA ASN A 166 63.40 9.89 52.91
C ASN A 166 64.89 9.55 52.67
N ARG A 167 65.38 9.66 51.42
CA ARG A 167 66.80 9.49 51.10
C ARG A 167 67.65 10.57 51.76
N GLN A 168 67.24 11.83 51.68
CA GLN A 168 67.95 12.95 52.32
C GLN A 168 67.99 12.82 53.85
N LEU A 169 66.90 12.32 54.45
CA LEU A 169 66.83 12.08 55.89
C LEU A 169 67.83 11.01 56.32
N ARG A 170 67.92 9.89 55.58
CA ARG A 170 68.91 8.84 55.82
C ARG A 170 70.35 9.33 55.65
N GLU A 171 70.62 10.10 54.59
CA GLU A 171 71.94 10.71 54.39
C GLU A 171 72.30 11.67 55.54
N SER A 172 71.32 12.37 56.12
CA SER A 172 71.52 13.22 57.30
C SER A 172 71.74 12.42 58.59
N GLU A 173 71.08 11.27 58.75
CA GLU A 173 71.26 10.37 59.89
C GLU A 173 72.61 9.66 59.83
N GLU A 174 73.05 9.21 58.65
CA GLU A 174 74.36 8.61 58.41
C GLU A 174 75.48 9.63 58.60
N ALA A 175 75.31 10.88 58.14
CA ALA A 175 76.24 11.98 58.41
C ALA A 175 76.33 12.32 59.92
N ARG A 176 75.23 12.16 60.66
CA ARG A 176 75.19 12.34 62.12
C ARG A 176 75.83 11.17 62.88
N ALA A 177 75.76 9.96 62.32
CA ALA A 177 76.43 8.77 62.86
C ALA A 177 77.95 8.74 62.58
N ALA A 178 78.42 9.45 61.55
CA ALA A 178 79.83 9.54 61.15
C ALA A 178 80.63 10.65 61.87
N ALA A 179 80.02 11.42 62.77
CA ALA A 179 80.73 12.45 63.54
C ALA A 179 81.54 11.83 64.71
N PRO A 180 82.85 12.14 64.84
CA PRO A 180 83.69 11.57 65.89
C PRO A 180 83.32 12.10 67.28
N GLN A 181 83.00 11.20 68.20
CA GLN A 181 82.89 11.53 69.62
C GLN A 181 84.29 11.66 70.26
N PRO A 182 84.53 12.69 71.11
CA PRO A 182 85.75 12.81 71.90
C PRO A 182 85.83 11.75 73.02
N PRO A 183 87.04 11.45 73.53
CA PRO A 183 87.34 10.22 74.27
C PRO A 183 86.75 10.20 75.68
N SER A 184 86.17 9.06 76.03
CA SER A 184 85.79 8.67 77.39
C SER A 184 87.03 8.47 78.28
N PRO A 185 87.06 9.04 79.51
CA PRO A 185 87.83 8.44 80.59
C PRO A 185 86.96 7.40 81.31
N SER A 186 87.52 6.21 81.47
CA SER A 186 87.01 5.12 82.29
C SER A 186 86.86 5.55 83.76
N ILE A 187 85.68 5.41 84.37
CA ILE A 187 85.54 5.24 85.83
C ILE A 187 84.37 4.29 86.13
N ASP A 188 84.76 3.10 86.59
CA ASP A 188 84.23 2.26 87.66
C ASP A 188 82.73 2.07 87.96
N ALA A 189 82.47 0.79 88.19
CA ALA A 189 81.27 0.21 88.77
C ALA A 189 81.00 0.73 90.20
N ALA A 190 80.21 1.80 90.34
CA ALA A 190 79.51 2.14 91.58
C ALA A 190 78.44 3.24 91.38
N HIS A 191 77.37 2.99 90.61
CA HIS A 191 76.16 3.84 90.73
C HIS A 191 74.80 3.20 90.38
N ILE A 192 74.71 1.87 90.35
CA ILE A 192 73.40 1.19 90.38
C ILE A 192 72.96 1.09 91.85
N GLN A 193 72.59 2.21 92.47
CA GLN A 193 71.82 2.24 93.71
C GLN A 193 71.31 3.65 94.04
N SER A 194 70.18 4.01 93.43
CA SER A 194 69.13 4.93 93.89
C SER A 194 68.35 5.34 92.65
N ILE A 195 67.22 4.72 92.34
CA ILE A 195 65.90 5.19 92.79
C ILE A 195 65.00 3.96 92.95
N ARG A 196 64.78 3.59 94.22
CA ARG A 196 63.66 2.75 94.63
C ARG A 196 62.38 3.59 94.55
N ILE A 197 61.37 3.03 93.91
CA ILE A 197 60.01 2.87 94.45
C ILE A 197 59.38 4.16 95.00
N LYS A 198 58.56 4.79 94.16
CA LYS A 198 57.20 5.15 94.58
C LYS A 198 56.26 4.26 93.77
N ASP A 199 55.74 3.23 94.43
CA ASP A 199 54.64 2.41 93.98
C ASP A 199 53.44 3.31 93.60
N SER A 200 53.20 3.48 92.30
CA SER A 200 51.91 3.92 91.81
C SER A 200 51.04 2.67 91.66
N ALA A 201 50.28 2.35 92.71
CA ALA A 201 49.14 1.44 92.58
C ALA A 201 48.18 1.89 91.45
N ALA A 202 48.17 3.19 91.14
CA ALA A 202 47.38 3.77 90.05
C ALA A 202 47.83 3.29 88.66
N ASP A 203 49.12 3.03 88.42
CA ASP A 203 49.60 2.57 87.10
C ASP A 203 49.22 1.10 86.85
N LYS A 204 49.21 0.26 87.91
CA LYS A 204 48.74 -1.15 87.81
C LYS A 204 47.21 -1.24 87.63
N GLU A 205 46.47 -0.34 88.26
CA GLU A 205 45.02 -0.26 88.16
C GLU A 205 44.60 0.30 86.78
N GLU A 206 45.32 1.28 86.25
CA GLU A 206 45.11 1.80 84.90
C GLU A 206 45.45 0.76 83.81
N ILE A 207 46.53 -0.02 83.99
CA ILE A 207 46.87 -1.14 83.09
C ILE A 207 45.80 -2.25 83.12
N THR A 208 45.24 -2.57 84.29
CA THR A 208 44.17 -3.59 84.38
C THR A 208 42.86 -3.10 83.76
N ILE A 209 42.51 -1.83 83.93
CA ILE A 209 41.35 -1.22 83.26
C ILE A 209 41.57 -1.18 81.73
N LEU A 210 42.74 -0.78 81.25
CA LEU A 210 43.04 -0.80 79.81
C LEU A 210 42.97 -2.22 79.23
N ASN A 211 43.52 -3.22 79.92
CA ASN A 211 43.44 -4.61 79.48
C ASN A 211 41.99 -5.13 79.42
N SER A 212 41.14 -4.74 80.36
CA SER A 212 39.71 -5.07 80.32
C SER A 212 39.00 -4.42 79.12
N LYS A 213 39.35 -3.17 78.79
CA LYS A 213 38.83 -2.47 77.60
C LYS A 213 39.33 -3.10 76.30
N VAL A 214 40.60 -3.49 76.24
CA VAL A 214 41.18 -4.18 75.07
C VAL A 214 40.48 -5.52 74.84
N SER A 215 40.19 -6.27 75.91
CA SER A 215 39.44 -7.52 75.83
C SER A 215 38.01 -7.31 75.32
N ALA A 216 37.30 -6.30 75.83
CA ALA A 216 35.95 -5.97 75.38
C ALA A 216 35.90 -5.53 73.91
N LEU A 217 36.84 -4.68 73.48
CA LEU A 217 36.98 -4.28 72.07
C LEU A 217 37.37 -5.46 71.17
N GLN A 218 38.17 -6.41 71.66
CA GLN A 218 38.50 -7.63 70.92
C GLN A 218 37.27 -8.52 70.70
N GLU A 219 36.38 -8.63 71.69
CA GLU A 219 35.10 -9.35 71.55
C GLU A 219 34.14 -8.65 70.58
N GLU A 220 34.01 -7.32 70.65
CA GLU A 220 33.20 -6.55 69.68
C GLU A 220 33.73 -6.69 68.25
N ILE A 221 35.05 -6.62 68.06
CA ILE A 221 35.69 -6.86 66.76
C ILE A 221 35.43 -8.30 66.29
N HIS A 222 35.44 -9.27 67.19
CA HIS A 222 35.15 -10.66 66.84
C HIS A 222 33.69 -10.83 66.41
N ALA A 223 32.73 -10.24 67.15
CA ALA A 223 31.32 -10.24 66.81
C ALA A 223 31.05 -9.57 65.45
N ALA A 224 31.66 -8.41 65.20
CA ALA A 224 31.56 -7.70 63.92
C ALA A 224 32.17 -8.51 62.77
N LYS A 225 33.29 -9.21 62.99
CA LYS A 225 33.89 -10.12 61.98
C LYS A 225 33.00 -11.31 61.65
N VAL A 226 32.31 -11.88 62.63
CA VAL A 226 31.37 -12.99 62.42
C VAL A 226 30.16 -12.52 61.62
N GLN A 227 29.58 -11.37 61.97
CA GLN A 227 28.48 -10.77 61.21
C GLN A 227 28.89 -10.41 59.78
N LEU A 228 30.10 -9.85 59.59
CA LEU A 228 30.63 -9.52 58.27
C LEU A 228 30.78 -10.77 57.40
N LYS A 229 31.26 -11.89 57.97
CA LYS A 229 31.35 -13.19 57.28
C LYS A 229 29.97 -13.71 56.86
N GLU A 230 28.97 -13.61 57.73
CA GLU A 230 27.60 -14.05 57.42
C GLU A 230 26.98 -13.20 56.30
N LEU A 231 27.14 -11.88 56.35
CA LEU A 231 26.67 -10.95 55.32
C LEU A 231 27.38 -11.17 53.97
N THR A 232 28.70 -11.44 53.97
CA THR A 232 29.42 -11.78 52.74
C THR A 232 28.95 -13.12 52.16
N LEU A 233 28.62 -14.10 52.99
CA LEU A 233 28.07 -15.37 52.52
C LEU A 233 26.70 -15.18 51.85
N LYS A 234 25.81 -14.39 52.47
CA LYS A 234 24.48 -14.05 51.90
C LYS A 234 24.62 -13.29 50.58
N ALA A 235 25.53 -12.31 50.52
CA ALA A 235 25.80 -11.55 49.29
C ALA A 235 26.33 -12.46 48.16
N ARG A 236 27.21 -13.42 48.49
CA ARG A 236 27.72 -14.42 47.54
C ARG A 236 26.61 -15.30 46.99
N HIS A 237 25.70 -15.78 47.85
CA HIS A 237 24.61 -16.64 47.43
C HIS A 237 23.61 -15.92 46.51
N MET A 238 23.29 -14.65 46.81
CA MET A 238 22.46 -13.81 45.94
C MET A 238 23.14 -13.56 44.58
N ALA A 239 24.46 -13.32 44.57
CA ALA A 239 25.21 -13.14 43.33
C ALA A 239 25.22 -14.41 42.45
N GLU A 240 25.34 -15.59 43.06
CA GLU A 240 25.22 -16.88 42.36
C GLU A 240 23.83 -17.11 41.77
N ASN A 241 22.77 -16.78 42.52
CA ASN A 241 21.39 -16.91 42.03
C ASN A 241 21.12 -15.94 40.87
N HIS A 242 21.53 -14.67 40.99
CA HIS A 242 21.39 -13.72 39.90
C HIS A 242 22.23 -14.13 38.67
N ALA A 243 23.41 -14.71 38.85
CA ALA A 243 24.21 -15.20 37.74
C ALA A 243 23.51 -16.34 36.98
N LYS A 244 22.78 -17.22 37.68
CA LYS A 244 21.96 -18.27 37.06
C LYS A 244 20.76 -17.69 36.32
N GLU A 245 19.99 -16.81 36.95
CA GLU A 245 18.84 -16.15 36.31
C GLU A 245 19.27 -15.36 35.07
N MET A 246 20.40 -14.64 35.12
CA MET A 246 20.93 -13.93 33.96
C MET A 246 21.34 -14.87 32.82
N ALA A 247 21.90 -16.05 33.13
CA ALA A 247 22.25 -17.05 32.12
C ALA A 247 21.00 -17.63 31.43
N GLU A 248 19.96 -17.98 32.20
CA GLU A 248 18.68 -18.46 31.66
C GLU A 248 17.99 -17.40 30.78
N LEU A 249 18.05 -16.13 31.20
CA LEU A 249 17.45 -15.01 30.47
C LEU A 249 18.21 -14.70 29.17
N THR A 250 19.53 -14.91 29.14
CA THR A 250 20.33 -14.79 27.90
C THR A 250 20.01 -15.91 26.90
N GLU A 251 19.82 -17.14 27.36
CA GLU A 251 19.47 -18.28 26.49
C GLU A 251 18.08 -18.08 25.86
N MET A 252 17.08 -17.72 26.66
CA MET A 252 15.72 -17.43 26.16
C MET A 252 15.68 -16.26 25.17
N LYS A 253 16.54 -15.25 25.37
CA LYS A 253 16.66 -14.11 24.44
C LYS A 253 17.24 -14.54 23.10
N ASP A 254 18.24 -15.42 23.11
CA ASP A 254 18.87 -15.92 21.89
C ASP A 254 17.90 -16.81 21.10
N ASP A 255 17.16 -17.69 21.79
CA ASP A 255 16.10 -18.51 21.19
C ASP A 255 15.00 -17.65 20.53
N LEU A 256 14.51 -16.63 21.24
CA LEU A 256 13.54 -15.67 20.70
C LEU A 256 14.10 -14.91 19.49
N GLY A 257 15.40 -14.57 19.51
CA GLY A 257 16.09 -13.93 18.40
C GLY A 257 16.13 -14.82 17.14
N ILE A 258 16.37 -16.11 17.31
CA ILE A 258 16.35 -17.10 16.22
C ILE A 258 14.93 -17.25 15.66
N GLU A 259 13.91 -17.35 16.53
CA GLU A 259 12.51 -17.45 16.11
C GLU A 259 12.05 -16.20 15.34
N MET A 260 12.41 -14.99 15.82
CA MET A 260 12.14 -13.74 15.10
C MET A 260 12.83 -13.68 13.73
N ALA A 261 14.08 -14.15 13.64
CA ALA A 261 14.81 -14.18 12.37
C ALA A 261 14.16 -15.16 11.38
N CYS A 262 13.76 -16.35 11.86
CA CYS A 262 13.10 -17.38 11.07
C CYS A 262 11.73 -16.91 10.54
N THR A 263 10.89 -16.35 11.42
CA THR A 263 9.57 -15.82 11.06
C THR A 263 9.67 -14.65 10.08
N LYS A 264 10.61 -13.72 10.30
CA LYS A 264 10.88 -12.62 9.37
C LYS A 264 11.27 -13.13 7.99
N GLN A 265 12.17 -14.13 7.93
CA GLN A 265 12.59 -14.71 6.65
C GLN A 265 11.42 -15.38 5.93
N SER A 266 10.56 -16.11 6.65
CA SER A 266 9.35 -16.72 6.08
C SER A 266 8.38 -15.69 5.51
N LEU A 267 8.15 -14.58 6.23
CA LEU A 267 7.29 -13.49 5.76
C LEU A 267 7.85 -12.81 4.50
N ILE A 268 9.17 -12.60 4.42
CA ILE A 268 9.82 -12.06 3.21
C ILE A 268 9.57 -12.99 2.03
N SER A 269 9.83 -14.29 2.20
CA SER A 269 9.61 -15.27 1.14
C SER A 269 8.14 -15.38 0.71
N GLN A 270 7.19 -15.29 1.66
CA GLN A 270 5.76 -15.25 1.35
C GLN A 270 5.37 -14.00 0.58
N LYS A 271 5.91 -12.83 0.97
CA LYS A 271 5.69 -11.56 0.27
C LYS A 271 6.20 -11.64 -1.17
N GLU A 272 7.42 -12.09 -1.38
CA GLU A 272 8.02 -12.24 -2.71
C GLU A 272 7.21 -13.21 -3.59
N ALA A 273 6.75 -14.33 -3.01
CA ALA A 273 5.88 -15.27 -3.72
C ALA A 273 4.55 -14.64 -4.13
N ALA A 274 3.91 -13.88 -3.23
CA ALA A 274 2.65 -13.20 -3.50
C ALA A 274 2.80 -12.08 -4.54
N GLU A 275 3.89 -11.31 -4.50
CA GLU A 275 4.21 -10.28 -5.50
C GLU A 275 4.39 -10.90 -6.89
N LYS A 276 5.12 -12.02 -6.97
CA LYS A 276 5.28 -12.76 -8.22
C LYS A 276 3.95 -13.30 -8.75
N GLN A 277 3.10 -13.86 -7.87
CA GLN A 277 1.77 -14.32 -8.26
C GLN A 277 0.88 -13.18 -8.78
N LEU A 278 0.95 -12.00 -8.16
CA LEU A 278 0.20 -10.83 -8.60
C LEU A 278 0.65 -10.35 -9.98
N GLU A 279 1.96 -10.38 -10.23
CA GLU A 279 2.53 -10.03 -11.54
C GLU A 279 2.10 -11.04 -12.63
N GLU A 280 2.24 -12.34 -12.35
CA GLU A 280 1.79 -13.41 -13.25
C GLU A 280 0.29 -13.31 -13.55
N MET A 281 -0.53 -13.07 -12.53
CA MET A 281 -1.96 -12.88 -12.69
C MET A 281 -2.28 -11.60 -13.47
N GLY A 282 -1.51 -10.52 -13.30
CA GLY A 282 -1.63 -9.29 -14.09
C GLY A 282 -1.35 -9.51 -15.58
N ILE A 283 -0.35 -10.32 -15.91
CA ILE A 283 -0.05 -10.72 -17.29
C ILE A 283 -1.19 -11.58 -17.86
N LEU A 284 -1.69 -12.54 -17.09
CA LEU A 284 -2.78 -13.42 -17.52
C LEU A 284 -4.08 -12.65 -17.76
N VAL A 285 -4.44 -11.72 -16.89
CA VAL A 285 -5.63 -10.87 -17.05
C VAL A 285 -5.54 -10.03 -18.33
N LYS A 286 -4.37 -9.45 -18.63
CA LYS A 286 -4.14 -8.74 -19.90
C LYS A 286 -4.36 -9.66 -21.10
N LYS A 287 -3.77 -10.86 -21.07
CA LYS A 287 -3.92 -11.86 -22.13
C LYS A 287 -5.37 -12.27 -22.36
N LEU A 288 -6.09 -12.63 -21.29
CA LEU A 288 -7.50 -13.05 -21.38
C LEU A 288 -8.41 -11.93 -21.89
N LYS A 289 -8.16 -10.68 -21.49
CA LYS A 289 -8.89 -9.52 -22.02
C LYS A 289 -8.70 -9.36 -23.53
N LEU A 290 -7.48 -9.57 -24.02
CA LEU A 290 -7.17 -9.49 -25.45
C LEU A 290 -7.84 -10.61 -26.24
N GLU A 291 -7.79 -11.85 -25.75
CA GLU A 291 -8.49 -12.99 -26.34
C GLU A 291 -10.01 -12.75 -26.38
N LEU A 292 -10.59 -12.14 -25.33
CA LEU A 292 -12.00 -11.76 -25.32
C LEU A 292 -12.31 -10.73 -26.41
N ILE A 293 -11.45 -9.72 -26.60
CA ILE A 293 -11.62 -8.71 -27.64
C ILE A 293 -11.50 -9.32 -29.04
N GLU A 294 -10.55 -10.23 -29.25
CA GLU A 294 -10.35 -10.94 -30.51
C GLU A 294 -11.53 -11.87 -30.83
N SER A 295 -12.07 -12.57 -29.81
CA SER A 295 -13.21 -13.47 -29.97
C SER A 295 -14.50 -12.76 -30.43
N LYS A 296 -14.68 -11.50 -30.05
CA LYS A 296 -15.78 -10.63 -30.51
C LYS A 296 -15.60 -10.13 -31.95
N GLY A 297 -14.48 -10.45 -32.59
CA GLY A 297 -14.14 -10.06 -33.96
C GLY A 297 -13.31 -8.78 -34.06
N ASN A 298 -12.38 -8.78 -35.02
CA ASN A 298 -11.46 -7.68 -35.30
C ASN A 298 -12.14 -6.48 -35.97
N PHE A 299 -13.24 -6.73 -36.69
CA PHE A 299 -14.08 -5.70 -37.27
C PHE A 299 -15.43 -5.72 -36.58
N ARG A 300 -15.83 -4.57 -36.01
CA ARG A 300 -17.12 -4.41 -35.35
C ARG A 300 -17.85 -3.21 -35.94
N SER A 301 -19.13 -3.41 -36.18
CA SER A 301 -20.05 -2.47 -36.79
C SER A 301 -21.14 -2.10 -35.78
N TRP A 302 -21.22 -0.83 -35.43
CA TRP A 302 -22.25 -0.32 -34.52
C TRP A 302 -23.17 0.63 -35.26
N LEU A 303 -24.47 0.51 -35.01
CA LEU A 303 -25.47 1.45 -35.49
C LEU A 303 -25.96 2.32 -34.34
N ARG A 304 -25.91 3.64 -34.50
CA ARG A 304 -26.51 4.58 -33.55
C ARG A 304 -27.64 5.36 -34.20
N ILE A 305 -28.85 5.17 -33.68
CA ILE A 305 -30.03 5.90 -34.14
C ILE A 305 -30.12 7.20 -33.34
N ARG A 306 -30.22 8.33 -34.04
CA ARG A 306 -30.38 9.63 -33.37
C ARG A 306 -31.85 9.86 -32.97
N PRO A 307 -32.12 10.65 -31.91
CA PRO A 307 -33.46 11.13 -31.61
C PRO A 307 -34.14 11.79 -32.81
N PRO A 308 -35.46 11.53 -33.02
CA PRO A 308 -36.23 12.24 -34.04
C PRO A 308 -36.24 13.74 -33.71
N GLN A 309 -36.15 14.56 -34.75
CA GLN A 309 -36.36 16.01 -34.61
C GLN A 309 -37.78 16.32 -35.08
N GLY A 310 -38.64 16.71 -34.15
CA GLY A 310 -40.06 17.04 -34.41
C GLY A 310 -41.04 15.90 -34.19
N THR A 311 -42.33 16.18 -34.43
CA THR A 311 -43.48 15.30 -34.15
C THR A 311 -43.82 14.43 -35.37
N LEU A 312 -42.89 13.57 -35.80
CA LEU A 312 -43.20 12.58 -36.84
C LEU A 312 -44.01 11.44 -36.23
N GLY A 313 -45.28 11.34 -36.62
CA GLY A 313 -46.28 10.43 -36.02
C GLY A 313 -46.04 8.92 -36.21
N LYS A 314 -45.00 8.50 -36.95
CA LYS A 314 -44.53 7.10 -37.02
C LYS A 314 -43.01 7.08 -37.22
N GLN A 315 -42.30 6.40 -36.33
CA GLN A 315 -40.87 6.10 -36.52
C GLN A 315 -40.74 4.98 -37.56
N PRO A 316 -40.04 5.19 -38.70
CA PRO A 316 -39.88 4.17 -39.73
C PRO A 316 -38.82 3.11 -39.37
N ILE A 317 -38.36 3.08 -38.12
CA ILE A 317 -37.26 2.26 -37.65
C ILE A 317 -37.72 1.49 -36.42
N SER A 318 -37.53 0.17 -36.43
CA SER A 318 -37.79 -0.72 -35.29
C SER A 318 -36.51 -1.47 -34.93
N ILE A 319 -36.19 -1.59 -33.64
CA ILE A 319 -35.00 -2.30 -33.15
C ILE A 319 -35.41 -3.69 -32.69
N MET A 320 -34.72 -4.72 -33.19
CA MET A 320 -35.00 -6.12 -32.91
C MET A 320 -33.78 -6.75 -32.23
N GLY A 321 -33.93 -7.25 -31.01
CA GLY A 321 -32.88 -8.03 -30.32
C GLY A 321 -31.57 -7.28 -30.00
N GLY A 322 -31.51 -5.95 -30.19
CA GLY A 322 -30.33 -5.13 -29.89
C GLY A 322 -29.18 -5.21 -30.91
N ASP A 323 -29.24 -6.16 -31.85
CA ASP A 323 -28.24 -6.37 -32.91
C ASP A 323 -28.83 -6.14 -34.31
N SER A 324 -30.15 -6.04 -34.42
CA SER A 324 -30.85 -5.96 -35.70
C SER A 324 -31.78 -4.74 -35.74
N VAL A 325 -31.92 -4.15 -36.91
CA VAL A 325 -32.82 -3.01 -37.15
C VAL A 325 -33.66 -3.28 -38.38
N GLU A 326 -34.95 -3.02 -38.28
CA GLU A 326 -35.89 -3.02 -39.40
C GLU A 326 -36.19 -1.58 -39.80
N VAL A 327 -36.03 -1.28 -41.09
CA VAL A 327 -36.29 0.04 -41.66
C VAL A 327 -37.37 -0.08 -42.73
N LEU A 328 -38.46 0.67 -42.56
CA LEU A 328 -39.53 0.78 -43.54
C LEU A 328 -39.16 1.80 -44.61
N ASP A 329 -39.13 1.38 -45.87
CA ASP A 329 -38.90 2.30 -46.98
C ASP A 329 -40.14 3.15 -47.31
N ARG A 330 -39.98 4.09 -48.26
CA ARG A 330 -41.07 4.99 -48.69
C ARG A 330 -42.22 4.28 -49.40
N HIS A 331 -42.01 3.05 -49.86
CA HIS A 331 -42.98 2.19 -50.52
C HIS A 331 -43.62 1.18 -49.55
N GLY A 332 -43.31 1.25 -48.26
CA GLY A 332 -43.81 0.32 -47.25
C GLY A 332 -43.10 -1.03 -47.23
N THR A 333 -41.95 -1.16 -47.89
CA THR A 333 -41.14 -2.38 -47.87
C THR A 333 -40.22 -2.35 -46.65
N ALA A 334 -40.33 -3.34 -45.78
CA ALA A 334 -39.43 -3.51 -44.63
C ALA A 334 -38.10 -4.12 -45.07
N LYS A 335 -36.99 -3.53 -44.63
CA LYS A 335 -35.63 -4.05 -44.82
C LYS A 335 -34.94 -4.23 -43.48
N THR A 336 -34.43 -5.43 -43.23
CA THR A 336 -33.68 -5.73 -42.00
C THR A 336 -32.18 -5.63 -42.23
N PHE A 337 -31.49 -4.99 -41.30
CA PHE A 337 -30.03 -4.88 -41.27
C PHE A 337 -29.51 -5.39 -39.94
N LYS A 338 -28.38 -6.09 -39.97
CA LYS A 338 -27.72 -6.64 -38.79
C LYS A 338 -26.39 -5.94 -38.53
N PHE A 339 -26.13 -5.65 -37.27
CA PHE A 339 -24.93 -5.00 -36.75
C PHE A 339 -24.46 -5.74 -35.50
N ASP A 340 -23.24 -5.48 -35.04
CA ASP A 340 -22.75 -6.05 -33.78
C ASP A 340 -23.46 -5.41 -32.57
N ARG A 341 -23.93 -4.17 -32.71
CA ARG A 341 -24.76 -3.49 -31.73
C ARG A 341 -25.59 -2.36 -32.34
N VAL A 342 -26.84 -2.23 -31.90
CA VAL A 342 -27.77 -1.15 -32.26
C VAL A 342 -28.10 -0.32 -31.02
N PHE A 343 -27.73 0.96 -31.05
CA PHE A 343 -28.05 1.93 -30.01
C PHE A 343 -29.35 2.68 -30.36
N ALA A 344 -30.34 2.55 -29.46
CA ALA A 344 -31.62 3.23 -29.57
C ALA A 344 -31.49 4.75 -29.45
N PRO A 345 -32.48 5.54 -29.93
CA PRO A 345 -32.50 6.99 -29.82
C PRO A 345 -32.22 7.54 -28.42
N GLU A 346 -32.64 6.81 -27.39
CA GLU A 346 -32.52 7.16 -25.97
C GLU A 346 -31.11 6.88 -25.42
N SER A 347 -30.25 6.21 -26.19
CA SER A 347 -28.90 5.83 -25.78
C SER A 347 -28.00 7.05 -25.63
N ASN A 348 -27.58 7.30 -24.39
CA ASN A 348 -26.66 8.39 -24.09
C ASN A 348 -25.22 8.06 -24.52
N ASN A 349 -24.35 9.07 -24.50
CA ASN A 349 -22.94 8.90 -24.89
C ASN A 349 -22.18 7.96 -23.95
N ALA A 350 -22.51 7.88 -22.66
CA ALA A 350 -21.82 7.01 -21.71
C ALA A 350 -22.05 5.53 -22.02
N VAL A 351 -23.27 5.15 -22.42
CA VAL A 351 -23.60 3.77 -22.84
C VAL A 351 -22.82 3.38 -24.10
N VAL A 352 -22.75 4.28 -25.09
CA VAL A 352 -21.96 4.04 -26.31
C VAL A 352 -20.46 3.96 -25.99
N PHE A 353 -19.98 4.79 -25.06
CA PHE A 353 -18.59 4.80 -24.64
C PHE A 353 -18.19 3.56 -23.83
N GLY A 354 -19.11 2.94 -23.08
CA GLY A 354 -18.83 1.71 -22.34
C GLY A 354 -18.24 0.61 -23.24
N ASP A 355 -18.79 0.46 -24.43
CA ASP A 355 -18.29 -0.50 -25.42
C ASP A 355 -16.97 -0.07 -26.04
N LEU A 356 -16.80 1.23 -26.24
CA LEU A 356 -15.55 1.79 -26.77
C LEU A 356 -14.41 1.69 -25.75
N SER A 357 -14.72 1.81 -24.45
CA SER A 357 -13.76 1.69 -23.36
C SER A 357 -13.03 0.36 -23.38
N GLU A 358 -13.74 -0.75 -23.64
CA GLU A 358 -13.10 -2.08 -23.80
C GLU A 358 -12.07 -2.08 -24.93
N ILE A 359 -12.39 -1.42 -26.05
CA ILE A 359 -11.48 -1.31 -27.20
C ILE A 359 -10.28 -0.42 -26.83
N LEU A 360 -10.50 0.70 -26.13
CA LEU A 360 -9.41 1.59 -25.69
C LEU A 360 -8.41 0.91 -24.75
N GLU A 361 -8.86 -0.04 -23.92
CA GLU A 361 -7.95 -0.85 -23.11
C GLU A 361 -6.97 -1.69 -23.95
N ALA A 362 -7.37 -2.16 -25.12
CA ALA A 362 -6.46 -2.85 -26.04
C ALA A 362 -5.44 -1.86 -26.66
N ALA A 363 -5.81 -0.61 -26.90
CA ALA A 363 -4.87 0.43 -27.36
C ALA A 363 -3.75 0.66 -26.36
N LEU A 364 -4.09 0.73 -25.07
CA LEU A 364 -3.12 0.90 -23.98
C LEU A 364 -2.21 -0.32 -23.78
N GLN A 365 -2.60 -1.47 -24.31
CA GLN A 365 -1.79 -2.69 -24.35
C GLN A 365 -0.91 -2.80 -25.61
N GLY A 366 -0.94 -1.79 -26.50
CA GLY A 366 -0.08 -1.71 -27.68
C GLY A 366 -0.74 -2.14 -28.98
N TYR A 367 -2.07 -2.33 -29.01
CA TYR A 367 -2.80 -2.67 -30.23
C TYR A 367 -3.23 -1.42 -31.01
N ASN A 368 -3.17 -1.50 -32.34
CA ASN A 368 -3.65 -0.44 -33.20
C ASN A 368 -5.17 -0.53 -33.35
N ILE A 369 -5.87 0.55 -33.02
CA ILE A 369 -7.33 0.65 -33.14
C ILE A 369 -7.70 1.77 -34.10
N THR A 370 -8.74 1.53 -34.89
CA THR A 370 -9.32 2.53 -35.79
C THR A 370 -10.82 2.61 -35.54
N ILE A 371 -11.32 3.82 -35.27
CA ILE A 371 -12.74 4.08 -35.08
C ILE A 371 -13.21 4.92 -36.27
N LEU A 372 -14.19 4.40 -37.01
CA LEU A 372 -14.78 5.10 -38.14
C LEU A 372 -16.20 5.51 -37.79
N SER A 373 -16.57 6.75 -38.12
CA SER A 373 -17.97 7.20 -38.06
C SER A 373 -18.48 7.45 -39.46
N TYR A 374 -19.59 6.81 -39.81
CA TYR A 374 -20.21 6.89 -41.13
C TYR A 374 -21.66 7.35 -41.04
N GLY A 375 -22.14 8.04 -42.07
CA GLY A 375 -23.51 8.51 -42.18
C GLY A 375 -23.64 9.81 -42.96
N GLN A 376 -24.88 10.18 -43.31
CA GLN A 376 -25.17 11.43 -44.01
C GLN A 376 -24.97 12.69 -43.13
N THR A 377 -24.99 13.88 -43.73
CA THR A 377 -25.02 15.14 -42.98
C THR A 377 -26.27 15.19 -42.08
N GLY A 378 -26.11 15.60 -40.83
CA GLY A 378 -27.18 15.61 -39.82
C GLY A 378 -27.50 14.27 -39.17
N SER A 379 -26.77 13.18 -39.48
CA SER A 379 -26.98 11.87 -38.84
C SER A 379 -26.43 11.74 -37.41
N GLY A 380 -25.63 12.70 -36.94
CA GLY A 380 -25.03 12.67 -35.59
C GLY A 380 -23.58 12.18 -35.51
N LYS A 381 -22.85 12.11 -36.63
CA LYS A 381 -21.42 11.75 -36.67
C LYS A 381 -20.56 12.60 -35.71
N ILE A 382 -20.62 13.92 -35.86
CA ILE A 382 -19.84 14.88 -35.05
C ILE A 382 -20.23 14.77 -33.57
N TYR A 383 -21.55 14.70 -33.28
CA TYR A 383 -22.07 14.56 -31.92
C TYR A 383 -21.52 13.31 -31.22
N THR A 384 -21.46 12.19 -31.94
CA THR A 384 -20.91 10.94 -31.40
C THR A 384 -19.40 11.01 -31.26
N MET A 385 -18.68 11.35 -32.34
CA MET A 385 -17.22 11.30 -32.37
C MET A 385 -16.58 12.28 -31.39
N SER A 386 -17.12 13.49 -31.24
CA SER A 386 -16.61 14.47 -30.27
C SER A 386 -16.70 13.94 -28.84
N ALA A 387 -17.87 13.39 -28.47
CA ALA A 387 -18.07 12.84 -27.13
C ALA A 387 -17.18 11.62 -26.87
N MET A 388 -17.04 10.73 -27.87
CA MET A 388 -16.14 9.58 -27.75
C MET A 388 -14.69 10.00 -27.57
N LEU A 389 -14.23 11.02 -28.31
CA LEU A 389 -12.86 11.52 -28.22
C LEU A 389 -12.58 12.12 -26.83
N ASP A 390 -13.48 12.95 -26.31
CA ASP A 390 -13.32 13.57 -24.99
C ASP A 390 -13.24 12.51 -23.88
N MET A 391 -14.19 11.55 -23.88
CA MET A 391 -14.22 10.45 -22.91
C MET A 391 -13.01 9.52 -23.06
N ALA A 392 -12.57 9.25 -24.29
CA ALA A 392 -11.40 8.42 -24.56
C ALA A 392 -10.12 9.05 -24.00
N MET A 393 -9.94 10.35 -24.21
CA MET A 393 -8.80 11.09 -23.68
C MET A 393 -8.81 11.08 -22.15
N GLU A 394 -9.97 11.30 -21.52
CA GLU A 394 -10.11 11.22 -20.06
C GLU A 394 -9.74 9.83 -19.53
N GLN A 395 -10.25 8.75 -20.15
CA GLN A 395 -9.91 7.38 -19.76
C GLN A 395 -8.42 7.08 -19.94
N ILE A 396 -7.84 7.43 -21.10
CA ILE A 396 -6.42 7.23 -21.38
C ILE A 396 -5.58 7.90 -20.30
N PHE A 397 -5.76 9.21 -20.06
CA PHE A 397 -4.96 9.91 -19.06
C PHE A 397 -5.20 9.41 -17.63
N THR A 398 -6.42 9.00 -17.31
CA THR A 398 -6.74 8.41 -16.00
C THR A 398 -6.01 7.08 -15.80
N GLN A 399 -5.97 6.23 -16.82
CA GLN A 399 -5.26 4.94 -16.74
C GLN A 399 -3.74 5.15 -16.68
N LEU A 400 -3.19 6.07 -17.50
CA LEU A 400 -1.78 6.42 -17.46
C LEU A 400 -1.35 6.98 -16.09
N ALA A 401 -2.22 7.74 -15.41
CA ALA A 401 -1.95 8.26 -14.07
C ALA A 401 -1.95 7.19 -12.97
N LYS A 402 -2.69 6.08 -13.17
CA LYS A 402 -2.77 4.95 -12.23
C LYS A 402 -1.65 3.93 -12.42
N SER A 403 -1.02 3.89 -13.60
CA SER A 403 0.10 3.00 -13.89
C SER A 403 1.36 3.46 -13.17
N TYR A 404 1.75 2.77 -12.11
CA TYR A 404 3.03 2.98 -11.43
C TYR A 404 4.16 2.25 -12.19
N GLY A 405 5.28 2.92 -12.45
CA GLY A 405 6.50 2.29 -12.96
C GLY A 405 6.67 2.25 -14.49
N SER A 406 5.88 2.99 -15.27
CA SER A 406 6.08 3.11 -16.72
C SER A 406 6.05 4.57 -17.17
N ASP A 407 7.05 4.97 -17.94
CA ASP A 407 7.10 6.29 -18.57
C ASP A 407 6.30 6.26 -19.88
N TYR A 408 5.31 7.15 -19.99
CA TYR A 408 4.45 7.24 -21.16
C TYR A 408 4.61 8.58 -21.87
N SER A 409 4.62 8.54 -23.19
CA SER A 409 4.57 9.72 -24.06
C SER A 409 3.33 9.64 -24.95
N VAL A 410 2.52 10.69 -24.93
CA VAL A 410 1.29 10.79 -25.72
C VAL A 410 1.47 11.86 -26.79
N GLN A 411 1.24 11.49 -28.05
CA GLN A 411 1.30 12.40 -29.19
C GLN A 411 -0.02 12.35 -29.95
N GLY A 412 -0.51 13.50 -30.41
CA GLY A 412 -1.73 13.63 -31.19
C GLY A 412 -1.47 14.36 -32.50
N ARG A 413 -2.20 13.99 -33.55
CA ARG A 413 -2.23 14.67 -34.85
C ARG A 413 -3.66 14.74 -35.36
N CYS A 414 -3.99 15.81 -36.06
CA CYS A 414 -5.32 15.99 -36.65
C CYS A 414 -5.16 16.28 -38.14
N ILE A 415 -5.69 15.40 -38.98
CA ILE A 415 -5.47 15.42 -40.42
C ILE A 415 -6.82 15.41 -41.13
N GLU A 416 -6.95 16.24 -42.16
CA GLU A 416 -8.07 16.25 -43.10
C GLU A 416 -7.66 15.61 -44.43
N VAL A 417 -8.49 14.71 -44.95
CA VAL A 417 -8.38 14.22 -46.33
C VAL A 417 -9.51 14.83 -47.15
N TYR A 418 -9.16 15.71 -48.08
CA TYR A 418 -10.11 16.43 -48.94
C TYR A 418 -9.66 16.32 -50.40
N GLU A 419 -10.53 15.82 -51.28
CA GLU A 419 -10.23 15.61 -52.71
C GLU A 419 -8.91 14.86 -52.96
N GLN A 420 -8.68 13.76 -52.23
CA GLN A 420 -7.45 12.96 -52.28
C GLN A 420 -6.16 13.70 -51.86
N LYS A 421 -6.29 14.90 -51.29
CA LYS A 421 -5.18 15.68 -50.71
C LYS A 421 -5.26 15.62 -49.19
N VAL A 422 -4.09 15.67 -48.54
CA VAL A 422 -3.96 15.56 -47.09
C VAL A 422 -3.53 16.91 -46.53
N TYR A 423 -4.19 17.37 -45.47
CA TYR A 423 -3.93 18.65 -44.82
C TYR A 423 -3.77 18.46 -43.31
N ASP A 424 -2.78 19.11 -42.70
CA ASP A 424 -2.63 19.15 -41.24
C ASP A 424 -3.54 20.25 -40.65
N LEU A 425 -4.39 19.88 -39.68
CA LEU A 425 -5.34 20.80 -39.04
C LEU A 425 -4.74 21.53 -37.83
N PHE A 426 -3.54 21.16 -37.37
CA PHE A 426 -2.83 21.88 -36.30
C PHE A 426 -1.95 23.03 -36.82
N TYR A 427 -1.65 23.06 -38.12
CA TYR A 427 -0.95 24.17 -38.75
C TYR A 427 -1.93 25.24 -39.24
N SER A 428 -1.59 26.50 -39.00
CA SER A 428 -2.39 27.66 -39.42
C SER A 428 -2.47 27.82 -40.94
N ALA A 429 -1.45 27.33 -41.66
CA ALA A 429 -1.40 27.34 -43.12
C ALA A 429 -1.95 26.03 -43.65
N ARG A 430 -2.96 26.10 -44.52
CA ARG A 430 -3.55 24.93 -45.18
C ARG A 430 -2.64 24.42 -46.30
N GLU A 431 -1.49 23.89 -45.92
CA GLU A 431 -0.51 23.32 -46.84
C GLU A 431 -0.79 21.84 -47.08
N GLN A 432 -0.65 21.42 -48.35
CA GLN A 432 -0.80 20.03 -48.72
C GLN A 432 0.40 19.23 -48.20
N LEU A 433 0.13 18.23 -47.35
CA LEU A 433 1.12 17.26 -46.92
C LEU A 433 1.47 16.31 -48.07
N LYS A 434 2.76 16.12 -48.31
CA LYS A 434 3.26 15.08 -49.23
C LYS A 434 3.29 13.76 -48.49
N VAL A 435 2.49 12.80 -48.97
CA VAL A 435 2.47 11.43 -48.42
C VAL A 435 3.60 10.62 -49.08
N PRO A 436 4.58 10.09 -48.32
CA PRO A 436 5.63 9.24 -48.88
C PRO A 436 5.04 7.95 -49.46
N THR A 437 5.54 7.51 -50.61
CA THR A 437 5.10 6.28 -51.28
C THR A 437 5.68 5.01 -50.66
N ASP A 438 6.72 5.15 -49.84
CA ASP A 438 7.42 4.02 -49.21
C ASP A 438 6.84 3.77 -47.82
N CYS A 439 5.64 3.19 -47.80
CA CYS A 439 4.97 2.77 -46.58
C CYS A 439 5.04 1.24 -46.53
N SER A 440 6.04 0.67 -45.86
CA SER A 440 6.19 -0.77 -45.60
C SER A 440 5.11 -1.31 -44.62
N GLY A 441 3.85 -0.90 -44.79
CA GLY A 441 2.74 -1.13 -43.88
C GLY A 441 2.69 -0.19 -42.68
N MET A 442 3.69 0.68 -42.50
CA MET A 442 3.71 1.71 -41.46
C MET A 442 3.84 3.08 -42.11
N TRP A 443 3.01 4.04 -41.67
CA TRP A 443 3.13 5.43 -42.08
C TRP A 443 4.49 6.00 -41.59
N PRO A 444 5.40 6.44 -42.47
CA PRO A 444 6.82 6.62 -42.16
C PRO A 444 7.14 7.97 -41.50
N PHE A 445 6.34 8.40 -40.51
CA PHE A 445 6.49 9.72 -39.87
C PHE A 445 6.75 9.65 -38.36
N ARG A 446 7.18 8.50 -37.84
CA ARG A 446 7.39 8.30 -36.41
C ARG A 446 8.52 9.18 -35.84
N ASP A 447 9.55 9.48 -36.63
CA ASP A 447 10.80 10.04 -36.09
C ASP A 447 11.29 11.38 -36.70
N GLN A 448 10.73 11.89 -37.80
CA GLN A 448 11.37 12.99 -38.58
C GLN A 448 10.91 14.43 -38.24
N LEU A 449 10.13 14.64 -37.17
CA LEU A 449 9.64 15.97 -36.76
C LEU A 449 9.71 16.19 -35.24
N LEU A 450 10.65 15.52 -34.56
CA LEU A 450 11.04 15.86 -33.18
C LEU A 450 11.90 17.12 -33.15
#